data_AF-A0A927A6F3-F1
#
_entry.id   AF-A0A927A6F3-F1
#
_cell.length_a   1.000
_cell.length_b   1.000
_cell.length_c   1.000
_cell.angle_alpha   90.00
_cell.angle_beta   90.00
_cell.angle_gamma   90.00
#
_symmetry.space_group_name_H-M   'P 1'
#
loop_
_entity.id
_entity.type
_entity.pdbx_description
1 polymer ?
#
loop_
_entity_poly.entity_id
_entity_poly.type
_entity_poly.pdbx_seq_one_letter_code
_entity_poly.pdbx_strand_id
1 'polypeptide(L)'
;MPRLRREFTALDMTGFEIDKSIRHTSVNRQMVDTACSVLQKNGIEISVRLVMDALKQIYGLGGSAENLCNLLRDWRKDNLEAVKAGRNETDIFSAILNCNTILDKSEVPTEFLQFMEQQAIIGYTFAWQKADTSVSGDRIKLLSDENDLLKSQLIGLPKMELELGFYREQYLRKDEELKEAYINLSKQKLADSEVVGEQITALQQERNELVAKNNELAKQVSEMAEFQGKAVERDGEIARLNGALEARERETFAMREQIQNLQAEVGQKQILQTQLAVAQVQLKSANESITKLQAQVQESNSELQVDIDVDSLNSEIRKLTDERDTLKLRVEELEAQVVKKGNKPQKPQRETVAA
;
A
#
# COMPACT_ATOMS: atom_id res chain seq x y z
N MET A 1 -25.35 117.06 11.67
CA MET A 1 -24.41 118.12 11.26
C MET A 1 -23.92 117.83 9.84
N PRO A 2 -24.13 118.73 8.86
CA PRO A 2 -23.67 118.51 7.48
C PRO A 2 -22.14 118.63 7.41
N ARG A 3 -21.47 117.61 6.87
CA ARG A 3 -20.00 117.55 6.74
C ARG A 3 -19.50 118.67 5.83
N LEU A 4 -18.57 119.49 6.32
CA LEU A 4 -17.87 120.51 5.52
C LEU A 4 -17.15 119.83 4.34
N ARG A 5 -17.21 120.44 3.15
CA ARG A 5 -16.59 119.87 1.95
C ARG A 5 -15.07 120.01 2.03
N ARG A 6 -14.35 118.94 1.67
CA ARG A 6 -12.87 118.88 1.78
C ARG A 6 -12.11 119.33 0.54
N GLU A 7 -12.81 119.64 -0.55
CA GLU A 7 -12.22 120.08 -1.83
C GLU A 7 -13.20 120.98 -2.58
N PHE A 8 -12.69 121.92 -3.38
CA PHE A 8 -13.49 122.77 -4.25
C PHE A 8 -12.85 122.90 -5.63
N THR A 9 -13.69 122.96 -6.67
CA THR A 9 -13.25 123.10 -8.07
C THR A 9 -13.39 124.54 -8.56
N ALA A 10 -14.36 125.30 -8.03
CA ALA A 10 -14.55 126.73 -8.28
C ALA A 10 -15.15 127.42 -7.04
N LEU A 11 -14.62 128.59 -6.69
CA LEU A 11 -15.11 129.41 -5.57
C LEU A 11 -16.14 130.44 -6.06
N ASP A 12 -17.25 130.58 -5.33
CA ASP A 12 -18.19 131.68 -5.54
C ASP A 12 -17.61 132.99 -4.99
N MET A 13 -17.32 133.92 -5.90
CA MET A 13 -16.67 135.20 -5.63
C MET A 13 -17.66 136.37 -5.54
N THR A 14 -18.97 136.12 -5.59
CA THR A 14 -19.99 137.16 -5.53
C THR A 14 -19.91 137.94 -4.20
N GLY A 15 -19.69 139.26 -4.30
CA GLY A 15 -19.63 140.18 -3.16
C GLY A 15 -18.22 140.51 -2.65
N PHE A 16 -17.16 140.01 -3.29
CA PHE A 16 -15.77 140.37 -2.95
C PHE A 16 -15.14 141.20 -4.09
N GLU A 17 -14.86 142.49 -3.83
CA GLU A 17 -14.17 143.39 -4.77
C GLU A 17 -12.68 143.03 -4.85
N ILE A 18 -12.30 142.25 -5.85
CA ILE A 18 -10.90 141.79 -6.01
C ILE A 18 -10.37 142.30 -7.35
N ASP A 19 -9.46 143.26 -7.27
CA ASP A 19 -8.88 143.97 -8.41
C ASP A 19 -7.81 143.13 -9.11
N LYS A 20 -8.22 142.39 -10.16
CA LYS A 20 -7.37 141.43 -10.88
C LYS A 20 -6.28 142.08 -11.77
N SER A 21 -6.20 143.41 -11.79
CA SER A 21 -5.27 144.17 -12.64
C SER A 21 -3.88 144.37 -12.00
N ILE A 22 -3.76 144.18 -10.68
CA ILE A 22 -2.50 144.35 -9.94
C ILE A 22 -1.77 143.01 -9.87
N ARG A 23 -0.58 142.91 -10.49
CA ARG A 23 0.31 141.75 -10.30
C ARG A 23 0.99 141.84 -8.94
N HIS A 24 0.46 141.13 -7.96
CA HIS A 24 1.08 140.98 -6.64
C HIS A 24 2.29 140.03 -6.71
N THR A 25 3.37 140.31 -5.98
CA THR A 25 4.61 139.51 -5.96
C THR A 25 4.76 138.63 -4.71
N SER A 26 3.96 138.85 -3.66
CA SER A 26 3.95 138.08 -2.41
C SER A 26 2.57 138.05 -1.74
N VAL A 27 2.29 137.02 -0.93
CA VAL A 27 1.02 136.85 -0.21
C VAL A 27 0.98 137.71 1.06
N ASN A 28 -0.01 138.60 1.17
CA ASN A 28 -0.22 139.47 2.33
C ASN A 28 -1.38 138.95 3.22
N ARG A 29 -1.40 139.36 4.51
CA ARG A 29 -2.41 138.94 5.52
C ARG A 29 -3.86 139.17 5.06
N GLN A 30 -4.15 140.34 4.49
CA GLN A 30 -5.50 140.65 3.97
C GLN A 30 -5.96 139.69 2.86
N MET A 31 -5.04 139.14 2.07
CA MET A 31 -5.36 138.16 1.04
C MET A 31 -5.75 136.81 1.64
N VAL A 32 -5.06 136.41 2.73
CA VAL A 32 -5.36 135.18 3.49
C VAL A 32 -6.70 135.33 4.20
N ASP A 33 -6.98 136.48 4.81
CA ASP A 33 -8.27 136.75 5.47
C ASP A 33 -9.42 136.65 4.46
N THR A 34 -9.27 137.30 3.29
CA THR A 34 -10.27 137.23 2.20
C THR A 34 -10.44 135.80 1.70
N ALA A 35 -9.35 135.04 1.50
CA ALA A 35 -9.42 133.65 1.05
C ALA A 35 -10.11 132.74 2.09
N CYS A 36 -9.81 132.92 3.38
CA CYS A 36 -10.43 132.18 4.48
C CYS A 36 -11.93 132.50 4.61
N SER A 37 -12.33 133.77 4.46
CA SER A 37 -13.74 134.17 4.47
C SER A 37 -14.50 133.63 3.27
N VAL A 38 -13.89 133.59 2.08
CA VAL A 38 -14.49 132.96 0.89
C VAL A 38 -14.68 131.45 1.11
N LEU A 39 -13.70 130.75 1.70
CA LEU A 39 -13.82 129.33 2.02
C LEU A 39 -14.90 129.04 3.06
N GLN A 40 -15.03 129.90 4.08
CA GLN A 40 -16.12 129.81 5.06
C GLN A 40 -17.50 130.00 4.44
N LYS A 41 -17.68 131.01 3.57
CA LYS A 41 -18.96 131.24 2.87
C LYS A 41 -19.39 130.02 2.06
N ASN A 42 -18.42 129.31 1.48
CA ASN A 42 -18.67 128.12 0.67
C ASN A 42 -18.80 126.81 1.48
N GLY A 43 -18.73 126.86 2.83
CA GLY A 43 -18.87 125.68 3.68
C GLY A 43 -17.74 124.65 3.50
N ILE A 44 -16.54 125.13 3.17
CA ILE A 44 -15.35 124.32 2.89
C ILE A 44 -14.45 124.28 4.13
N GLU A 45 -13.80 123.15 4.36
CA GLU A 45 -12.84 122.97 5.44
C GLU A 45 -11.62 123.91 5.25
N ILE A 46 -11.25 124.67 6.29
CA ILE A 46 -10.10 125.59 6.25
C ILE A 46 -8.83 124.82 6.55
N SER A 47 -8.18 124.27 5.52
CA SER A 47 -6.85 123.66 5.61
C SER A 47 -5.82 124.50 4.84
N VAL A 48 -4.53 124.40 5.23
CA VAL A 48 -3.43 125.16 4.60
C VAL A 48 -3.40 124.93 3.08
N ARG A 49 -3.64 123.69 2.65
CA ARG A 49 -3.67 123.32 1.23
C ARG A 49 -4.80 124.01 0.48
N LEU A 50 -6.01 123.99 1.04
CA LEU A 50 -7.19 124.59 0.42
C LEU A 50 -7.12 126.12 0.37
N VAL A 51 -6.51 126.73 1.39
CA VAL A 51 -6.28 128.18 1.41
C VAL A 51 -5.23 128.57 0.36
N MET A 52 -4.20 127.75 0.17
CA MET A 52 -3.22 127.95 -0.90
C MET A 52 -3.87 127.82 -2.29
N ASP A 53 -4.73 126.81 -2.48
CA ASP A 53 -5.48 126.62 -3.72
C ASP A 53 -6.46 127.78 -3.97
N ALA A 54 -7.07 128.32 -2.91
CA ALA A 54 -7.96 129.47 -2.99
C ALA A 54 -7.19 130.74 -3.38
N LEU A 55 -6.05 131.00 -2.74
CA LEU A 55 -5.17 132.12 -3.11
C LEU A 55 -4.69 132.02 -4.56
N LYS A 56 -4.40 130.80 -5.03
CA LYS A 56 -4.03 130.54 -6.43
C LYS A 56 -5.21 130.82 -7.37
N GLN A 57 -6.43 130.43 -7.01
CA GLN A 57 -7.61 130.68 -7.85
C GLN A 57 -8.04 132.16 -7.86
N ILE A 58 -7.87 132.86 -6.74
CA ILE A 58 -8.31 134.24 -6.56
C ILE A 58 -7.29 135.23 -7.15
N TYR A 59 -6.01 135.07 -6.79
CA TYR A 59 -4.94 136.03 -7.09
C TYR A 59 -3.86 135.48 -8.03
N GLY A 60 -3.95 134.22 -8.46
CA GLY A 60 -2.94 133.61 -9.34
C GLY A 60 -1.60 133.32 -8.67
N LEU A 61 -1.51 133.47 -7.34
CA LEU A 61 -0.27 133.37 -6.57
C LEU A 61 -0.20 132.11 -5.72
N GLY A 62 0.95 131.41 -5.81
CA GLY A 62 1.34 130.36 -4.88
C GLY A 62 2.37 130.91 -3.89
N GLY A 63 1.99 131.08 -2.63
CA GLY A 63 2.92 131.47 -1.55
C GLY A 63 3.70 130.28 -0.99
N SER A 64 4.79 130.55 -0.26
CA SER A 64 5.45 129.53 0.56
C SER A 64 4.49 128.99 1.62
N ALA A 65 4.35 127.66 1.70
CA ALA A 65 3.47 126.98 2.64
C ALA A 65 3.79 127.34 4.11
N GLU A 66 5.05 127.67 4.40
CA GLU A 66 5.50 128.00 5.76
C GLU A 66 5.03 129.39 6.20
N ASN A 67 5.12 130.38 5.30
CA ASN A 67 4.57 131.71 5.54
C ASN A 67 3.04 131.68 5.62
N LEU A 68 2.38 130.85 4.79
CA LEU A 68 0.94 130.65 4.86
C LEU A 68 0.52 129.97 6.16
N CYS A 69 1.25 128.94 6.61
CA CYS A 69 1.00 128.27 7.89
C CYS A 69 1.06 129.24 9.08
N ASN A 70 2.03 130.16 9.08
CA ASN A 70 2.15 131.16 10.15
C ASN A 70 0.99 132.17 10.09
N LEU A 71 0.69 132.73 8.92
CA LEU A 71 -0.45 133.64 8.75
C LEU A 71 -1.80 132.97 9.07
N LEU A 72 -1.96 131.68 8.72
CA LEU A 72 -3.17 130.92 9.02
C LEU A 72 -3.27 130.56 10.51
N ARG A 73 -2.15 130.33 11.19
CA ARG A 73 -2.10 130.10 12.63
C ARG A 73 -2.50 131.36 13.39
N ASP A 74 -2.01 132.52 12.96
CA ASP A 74 -2.38 133.81 13.52
C ASP A 74 -3.87 134.09 13.29
N TRP A 75 -4.36 133.88 12.06
CA TRP A 75 -5.78 133.98 11.75
C TRP A 75 -6.66 133.03 12.57
N ARG A 76 -6.24 131.78 12.79
CA ARG A 76 -6.99 130.81 13.62
C ARG A 76 -7.01 131.20 15.09
N LYS A 77 -5.92 131.77 15.61
CA LYS A 77 -5.90 132.30 16.99
C LYS A 77 -6.87 133.46 17.11
N ASP A 78 -6.79 134.44 16.21
CA ASP A 78 -7.69 135.60 16.20
C ASP A 78 -9.15 135.17 16.05
N ASN A 79 -9.43 134.18 15.18
CA ASN A 79 -10.78 133.66 14.98
C ASN A 79 -11.27 132.80 16.16
N LEU A 80 -10.39 132.07 16.85
CA LEU A 80 -10.75 131.33 18.07
C LEU A 80 -11.03 132.30 19.23
N GLU A 81 -10.27 133.39 19.35
CA GLU A 81 -10.54 134.46 20.31
C GLU A 81 -11.85 135.21 19.98
N ALA A 82 -12.12 135.46 18.69
CA ALA A 82 -13.39 136.04 18.24
C ALA A 82 -14.59 135.10 18.48
N VAL A 83 -14.41 133.78 18.35
CA VAL A 83 -15.45 132.77 18.66
C VAL A 83 -15.68 132.67 20.17
N LYS A 84 -14.62 132.69 20.98
CA LYS A 84 -14.72 132.71 22.45
C LYS A 84 -15.38 134.00 22.98
N ALA A 85 -15.22 135.13 22.30
CA ALA A 85 -15.84 136.40 22.66
C ALA A 85 -17.27 136.57 22.14
N GLY A 86 -17.80 135.64 21.32
CA GLY A 86 -18.91 135.93 20.41
C GLY A 86 -20.22 135.13 20.53
N ARG A 87 -20.26 133.82 20.87
CA ARG A 87 -21.51 132.99 20.74
C ARG A 87 -21.63 131.77 21.68
N ASN A 88 -22.88 131.28 21.85
CA ASN A 88 -23.44 130.32 22.82
C ASN A 88 -22.76 128.93 22.96
N GLU A 89 -22.90 128.31 24.15
CA GLU A 89 -22.28 127.04 24.61
C GLU A 89 -22.52 125.82 23.69
N THR A 90 -23.66 125.70 23.01
CA THR A 90 -23.99 124.59 22.10
C THR A 90 -23.11 124.53 20.84
N ASP A 91 -22.54 125.67 20.41
CA ASP A 91 -21.62 125.72 19.29
C ASP A 91 -20.18 125.32 19.71
N ILE A 92 -19.86 125.43 21.00
CA ILE A 92 -18.60 124.93 21.58
C ILE A 92 -18.57 123.40 21.56
N PHE A 93 -19.67 122.72 21.90
CA PHE A 93 -19.82 121.25 21.82
C PHE A 93 -19.56 120.70 20.41
N SER A 94 -20.02 121.42 19.38
CA SER A 94 -19.82 121.06 17.98
C SER A 94 -18.38 121.32 17.51
N ALA A 95 -17.75 122.38 18.01
CA ALA A 95 -16.36 122.70 17.70
C ALA A 95 -15.37 121.68 18.31
N ILE A 96 -15.64 121.20 19.54
CA ILE A 96 -14.78 120.22 20.22
C ILE A 96 -14.89 118.82 19.59
N LEU A 97 -16.10 118.35 19.24
CA LEU A 97 -16.31 117.05 18.57
C LEU A 97 -15.71 116.98 17.15
N ASN A 98 -15.44 118.14 16.53
CA ASN A 98 -14.77 118.23 15.22
C ASN A 98 -13.25 118.47 15.32
N CYS A 99 -12.70 118.67 16.53
CA CYS A 99 -11.27 118.70 16.75
C CYS A 99 -10.72 117.27 16.72
N ASN A 100 -10.16 116.86 15.57
CA ASN A 100 -9.46 115.58 15.39
C ASN A 100 -8.06 115.52 16.04
N THR A 101 -7.86 116.27 17.12
CA THR A 101 -6.63 116.26 17.92
C THR A 101 -6.92 115.63 19.27
N ILE A 102 -5.98 114.83 19.78
CA ILE A 102 -6.02 114.28 21.15
C ILE A 102 -6.13 115.47 22.11
N LEU A 103 -7.32 115.68 22.65
CA LEU A 103 -7.58 116.67 23.71
C LEU A 103 -6.96 116.13 24.99
N ASP A 104 -6.18 116.96 25.69
CA ASP A 104 -5.65 116.60 27.00
C ASP A 104 -6.79 116.57 28.02
N LYS A 105 -6.71 115.72 29.05
CA LYS A 105 -7.80 115.52 30.04
C LYS A 105 -8.20 116.81 30.76
N SER A 106 -7.33 117.81 30.80
CA SER A 106 -7.58 119.15 31.37
C SER A 106 -8.41 120.06 30.47
N GLU A 107 -8.65 119.70 29.20
CA GLU A 107 -9.37 120.49 28.20
C GLU A 107 -10.80 120.01 27.97
N VAL A 108 -11.20 118.90 28.61
CA VAL A 108 -12.53 118.30 28.50
C VAL A 108 -13.32 118.56 29.78
N PRO A 109 -14.54 119.12 29.71
CA PRO A 109 -15.39 119.34 30.88
C PRO A 109 -15.61 118.05 31.69
N THR A 110 -15.49 118.16 33.02
CA THR A 110 -15.53 117.03 33.97
C THR A 110 -16.82 116.21 33.87
N GLU A 111 -17.96 116.82 33.49
CA GLU A 111 -19.23 116.08 33.35
C GLU A 111 -19.19 115.07 32.20
N PHE A 112 -18.38 115.30 31.16
CA PHE A 112 -18.29 114.42 30.00
C PHE A 112 -17.55 113.12 30.31
N LEU A 113 -16.50 113.19 31.15
CA LEU A 113 -15.73 112.00 31.56
C LEU A 113 -16.59 111.03 32.38
N GLN A 114 -17.42 111.56 33.28
CA GLN A 114 -18.29 110.74 34.12
C GLN A 114 -19.35 109.97 33.30
N PHE A 115 -19.94 110.62 32.28
CA PHE A 115 -20.93 109.96 31.41
C PHE A 115 -20.31 108.80 30.60
N MET A 116 -19.11 109.01 30.05
CA MET A 116 -18.40 107.99 29.29
C MET A 116 -18.02 106.77 30.15
N GLU A 117 -17.58 107.00 31.40
CA GLU A 117 -17.26 105.92 32.33
C GLU A 117 -18.51 105.08 32.68
N GLN A 118 -19.65 105.71 32.91
CA GLN A 118 -20.91 104.99 33.20
C GLN A 118 -21.36 104.12 32.03
N GLN A 119 -21.25 104.62 30.79
CA GLN A 119 -21.62 103.83 29.60
C GLN A 119 -20.71 102.61 29.41
N ALA A 120 -19.41 102.75 29.68
CA ALA A 120 -18.48 101.62 29.60
C ALA A 120 -18.82 100.52 30.61
N ILE A 121 -19.14 100.89 31.86
CA ILE A 121 -19.52 99.93 32.91
C ILE A 121 -20.79 99.15 32.53
N ILE A 122 -21.80 99.83 31.99
CA ILE A 122 -23.05 99.20 31.54
C ILE A 122 -22.79 98.22 30.38
N GLY A 123 -21.94 98.59 29.42
CA GLY A 123 -21.57 97.70 28.31
C GLY A 123 -20.89 96.41 28.78
N TYR A 124 -19.93 96.51 29.71
CA TYR A 124 -19.21 95.34 30.25
C TYR A 124 -20.12 94.41 31.06
N THR A 125 -20.99 94.97 31.90
CA THR A 125 -21.92 94.19 32.73
C THR A 125 -22.94 93.41 31.89
N PHE A 126 -23.47 94.01 30.81
CA PHE A 126 -24.39 93.32 29.90
C PHE A 126 -23.72 92.17 29.13
N ALA A 127 -22.48 92.36 28.67
CA ALA A 127 -21.74 91.31 27.97
C ALA A 127 -21.46 90.10 28.88
N TRP A 128 -21.15 90.35 30.15
CA TRP A 128 -20.88 89.29 31.13
C TRP A 128 -22.12 88.44 31.43
N GLN A 129 -23.30 89.05 31.65
CA GLN A 129 -24.55 88.31 31.90
C GLN A 129 -24.98 87.42 30.71
N LYS A 130 -24.75 87.88 29.48
CA LYS A 130 -25.05 87.09 28.28
C LYS A 130 -24.14 85.87 28.12
N ALA A 131 -22.86 85.99 28.47
CA ALA A 131 -21.91 84.89 28.39
C ALA A 131 -22.20 83.80 29.45
N ASP A 132 -22.59 84.21 30.67
CA ASP A 132 -22.83 83.30 31.78
C ASP A 132 -24.08 82.42 31.57
N THR A 133 -25.11 82.97 30.92
CA THR A 133 -26.35 82.25 30.62
C THR A 133 -26.25 81.32 29.41
N SER A 134 -25.43 81.64 28.39
CA SER A 134 -25.29 80.79 27.20
C SER A 134 -24.39 79.58 27.45
N VAL A 135 -23.22 79.79 28.07
CA VAL A 135 -22.23 78.70 28.29
C VAL A 135 -22.74 77.69 29.30
N SER A 136 -23.42 78.16 30.36
CA SER A 136 -24.00 77.28 31.38
C SER A 136 -25.21 76.51 30.86
N GLY A 137 -26.07 77.14 30.05
CA GLY A 137 -27.25 76.50 29.47
C GLY A 137 -26.93 75.38 28.49
N ASP A 138 -25.97 75.61 27.58
CA ASP A 138 -25.55 74.60 26.61
C ASP A 138 -24.83 73.42 27.28
N ARG A 139 -24.02 73.69 28.31
CA ARG A 139 -23.36 72.63 29.09
C ARG A 139 -24.35 71.78 29.86
N ILE A 140 -25.40 72.37 30.43
CA ILE A 140 -26.45 71.61 31.14
C ILE A 140 -27.23 70.71 30.18
N LYS A 141 -27.54 71.18 28.97
CA LYS A 141 -28.19 70.34 27.94
C LYS A 141 -27.32 69.15 27.55
N LEU A 142 -26.04 69.39 27.26
CA LEU A 142 -25.11 68.32 26.91
C LEU A 142 -24.98 67.27 28.03
N LEU A 143 -24.88 67.70 29.29
CA LEU A 143 -24.86 66.79 30.43
C LEU A 143 -26.19 66.02 30.61
N SER A 144 -27.32 66.63 30.26
CA SER A 144 -28.63 65.97 30.29
C SER A 144 -28.71 64.89 29.20
N ASP A 145 -28.29 65.20 27.99
CA ASP A 145 -28.26 64.27 26.86
C ASP A 145 -27.31 63.10 27.13
N GLU A 146 -26.13 63.37 27.71
CA GLU A 146 -25.20 62.33 28.19
C GLU A 146 -25.83 61.46 29.28
N ASN A 147 -26.56 62.06 30.23
CA ASN A 147 -27.22 61.32 31.30
C ASN A 147 -28.32 60.39 30.75
N ASP A 148 -29.09 60.86 29.78
CA ASP A 148 -30.13 60.05 29.14
C ASP A 148 -29.53 58.95 28.24
N LEU A 149 -28.41 59.23 27.58
CA LEU A 149 -27.61 58.20 26.90
C LEU A 149 -27.11 57.14 27.87
N LEU A 150 -26.53 57.53 29.00
CA LEU A 150 -26.05 56.60 30.03
C LEU A 150 -27.19 55.75 30.62
N LYS A 151 -28.36 56.35 30.89
CA LYS A 151 -29.56 55.60 31.32
C LYS A 151 -29.99 54.58 30.28
N SER A 152 -29.98 54.94 28.99
CA SER A 152 -30.34 54.02 27.91
C SER A 152 -29.36 52.84 27.80
N GLN A 153 -28.05 53.09 27.99
CA GLN A 153 -27.01 52.07 28.01
C GLN A 153 -27.14 51.14 29.23
N LEU A 154 -27.49 51.70 30.40
CA LEU A 154 -27.70 50.92 31.63
C LEU A 154 -28.86 49.93 31.50
N ILE A 155 -29.92 50.27 30.73
CA ILE A 155 -31.04 49.36 30.45
C ILE A 155 -30.62 48.18 29.54
N GLY A 156 -29.60 48.36 28.69
CA GLY A 156 -29.07 47.31 27.82
C GLY A 156 -28.22 46.27 28.55
N LEU A 157 -27.62 46.64 29.68
CA LEU A 157 -26.66 45.81 30.41
C LEU A 157 -27.27 44.51 30.97
N PRO A 158 -28.46 44.52 31.61
CA PRO A 158 -29.13 43.29 32.05
C PRO A 158 -29.55 42.35 30.90
N LYS A 159 -29.91 42.91 29.73
CA LYS A 159 -30.23 42.09 28.54
C LYS A 159 -29.00 41.37 28.02
N MET A 160 -27.87 42.08 27.97
CA MET A 160 -26.59 41.49 27.58
C MET A 160 -26.14 40.41 28.58
N GLU A 161 -26.32 40.62 29.89
CA GLU A 161 -26.03 39.61 30.91
C GLU A 161 -26.89 38.36 30.75
N LEU A 162 -28.18 38.51 30.42
CA LEU A 162 -29.08 37.39 30.15
C LEU A 162 -28.66 36.60 28.90
N GLU A 163 -28.31 37.29 27.82
CA GLU A 163 -27.82 36.66 26.59
C GLU A 163 -26.50 35.91 26.84
N LEU A 164 -25.57 36.52 27.58
CA LEU A 164 -24.32 35.86 28.00
C LEU A 164 -24.58 34.62 28.87
N GLY A 165 -25.57 34.69 29.78
CA GLY A 165 -26.04 33.56 30.57
C GLY A 165 -26.57 32.43 29.70
N PHE A 166 -27.44 32.74 28.74
CA PHE A 166 -27.98 31.77 27.78
C PHE A 166 -26.88 31.08 26.97
N TYR A 167 -25.94 31.85 26.39
CA TYR A 167 -24.84 31.25 25.63
C TYR A 167 -23.93 30.39 26.51
N ARG A 168 -23.69 30.79 27.77
CA ARG A 168 -22.94 29.99 28.73
C ARG A 168 -23.65 28.67 29.04
N GLU A 169 -24.95 28.69 29.30
CA GLU A 169 -25.74 27.47 29.53
C GLU A 169 -25.75 26.55 28.31
N GLN A 170 -25.89 27.11 27.11
CA GLN A 170 -25.84 26.32 25.88
C GLN A 170 -24.47 25.70 25.63
N TYR A 171 -23.40 26.45 25.93
CA TYR A 171 -22.04 25.90 25.87
C TYR A 171 -21.86 24.75 26.85
N LEU A 172 -22.32 24.90 28.11
CA LEU A 172 -22.24 23.84 29.12
C LEU A 172 -23.05 22.60 28.72
N ARG A 173 -24.26 22.79 28.21
CA ARG A 173 -25.08 21.67 27.69
C ARG A 173 -24.37 20.94 26.54
N LYS A 174 -23.77 21.68 25.60
CA LYS A 174 -23.03 21.08 24.48
C LYS A 174 -21.78 20.35 24.94
N ASP A 175 -21.09 20.87 25.95
CA ASP A 175 -19.93 20.22 26.55
C ASP A 175 -20.32 18.92 27.27
N GLU A 176 -21.45 18.89 27.99
CA GLU A 176 -22.00 17.68 28.61
C GLU A 176 -22.44 16.65 27.56
N GLU A 177 -23.19 17.04 26.53
CA GLU A 177 -23.57 16.16 25.41
C GLU A 177 -22.34 15.55 24.74
N LEU A 178 -21.28 16.34 24.54
CA LEU A 178 -20.03 15.87 23.94
C LEU A 178 -19.29 14.88 24.86
N LYS A 179 -19.24 15.16 26.16
CA LYS A 179 -18.65 14.25 27.17
C LYS A 179 -19.40 12.93 27.21
N GLU A 180 -20.72 12.95 27.21
CA GLU A 180 -21.55 11.74 27.17
C GLU A 180 -21.33 10.94 25.88
N ALA A 181 -21.33 11.62 24.73
CA ALA A 181 -21.04 10.98 23.44
C ALA A 181 -19.64 10.34 23.43
N TYR A 182 -18.64 11.02 24.00
CA TYR A 182 -17.29 10.47 24.12
C TYR A 182 -17.24 9.23 25.02
N ILE A 183 -17.88 9.27 26.19
CA ILE A 183 -17.96 8.13 27.11
C ILE A 183 -18.66 6.95 26.44
N ASN A 184 -19.78 7.20 25.74
CA ASN A 184 -20.54 6.17 25.04
C ASN A 184 -19.73 5.55 23.90
N LEU A 185 -19.03 6.36 23.09
CA LEU A 185 -18.15 5.87 22.05
C LEU A 185 -16.99 5.05 22.62
N SER A 186 -16.39 5.48 23.74
CA SER A 186 -15.33 4.72 24.41
C SER A 186 -15.83 3.38 24.94
N LYS A 187 -17.03 3.34 25.53
CA LYS A 187 -17.66 2.09 25.99
C LYS A 187 -17.94 1.14 24.82
N GLN A 188 -18.46 1.67 23.72
CA GLN A 188 -18.71 0.88 22.52
C GLN A 188 -17.41 0.29 21.96
N LYS A 189 -16.35 1.10 21.82
CA LYS A 189 -15.04 0.61 21.37
C LYS A 189 -14.46 -0.47 22.28
N LEU A 190 -14.68 -0.36 23.59
CA LEU A 190 -14.25 -1.38 24.53
C LEU A 190 -15.02 -2.69 24.33
N ALA A 191 -16.36 -2.61 24.21
CA ALA A 191 -17.19 -3.78 23.94
C ALA A 191 -16.84 -4.45 22.60
N ASP A 192 -16.64 -3.66 21.54
CA ASP A 192 -16.20 -4.16 20.24
C ASP A 192 -14.82 -4.85 20.34
N SER A 193 -13.89 -4.27 21.11
CA SER A 193 -12.58 -4.86 21.36
C SER A 193 -12.65 -6.16 22.16
N GLU A 194 -13.57 -6.27 23.13
CA GLU A 194 -13.79 -7.50 23.90
C GLU A 194 -14.34 -8.61 22.99
N VAL A 195 -15.33 -8.31 22.16
CA VAL A 195 -15.90 -9.26 21.18
C VAL A 195 -14.81 -9.76 20.21
N VAL A 196 -13.96 -8.86 19.70
CA VAL A 196 -12.83 -9.27 18.84
C VAL A 196 -11.83 -10.13 19.61
N GLY A 197 -11.55 -9.82 20.87
CA GLY A 197 -10.69 -10.64 21.73
C GLY A 197 -11.24 -12.06 21.96
N GLU A 198 -12.54 -12.19 22.18
CA GLU A 198 -13.23 -13.48 22.29
C GLU A 198 -13.15 -14.28 20.98
N GLN A 199 -13.39 -13.63 19.84
CA GLN A 199 -13.28 -14.27 18.52
C GLN A 199 -11.86 -14.77 18.24
N ILE A 200 -10.84 -13.95 18.56
CA ILE A 200 -9.43 -14.36 18.42
C ILE A 200 -9.14 -15.59 19.30
N THR A 201 -9.65 -15.60 20.53
CA THR A 201 -9.45 -16.72 21.45
C THR A 201 -10.13 -17.99 20.94
N ALA A 202 -11.35 -17.89 20.43
CA ALA A 202 -12.07 -19.02 19.83
C ALA A 202 -11.34 -19.58 18.60
N LEU A 203 -10.88 -18.72 17.68
CA LEU A 203 -10.11 -19.13 16.51
C LEU A 203 -8.77 -19.75 16.90
N GLN A 204 -8.12 -19.27 17.96
CA GLN A 204 -6.89 -19.88 18.48
C GLN A 204 -7.14 -21.29 19.03
N GLN A 205 -8.26 -21.51 19.72
CA GLN A 205 -8.66 -22.84 20.21
C GLN A 205 -8.93 -23.79 19.04
N GLU A 206 -9.73 -23.37 18.05
CA GLU A 206 -10.01 -24.17 16.86
C GLU A 206 -8.73 -24.53 16.11
N ARG A 207 -7.81 -23.58 15.92
CA ARG A 207 -6.51 -23.83 15.32
C ARG A 207 -5.71 -24.87 16.09
N ASN A 208 -5.71 -24.81 17.42
CA ASN A 208 -4.98 -25.78 18.25
C ASN A 208 -5.58 -27.18 18.14
N GLU A 209 -6.91 -27.31 18.10
CA GLU A 209 -7.59 -28.58 17.87
C GLU A 209 -7.28 -29.16 16.48
N LEU A 210 -7.28 -28.32 15.44
CA LEU A 210 -6.93 -28.73 14.09
C LEU A 210 -5.48 -29.19 14.00
N VAL A 211 -4.54 -28.51 14.67
CA VAL A 211 -3.14 -28.94 14.75
C VAL A 211 -3.03 -30.30 15.45
N ALA A 212 -3.76 -30.51 16.55
CA ALA A 212 -3.77 -31.80 17.25
C ALA A 212 -4.31 -32.93 16.36
N LYS A 213 -5.43 -32.69 15.66
CA LYS A 213 -5.99 -33.66 14.69
C LYS A 213 -5.02 -33.95 13.54
N ASN A 214 -4.34 -32.94 13.02
CA ASN A 214 -3.39 -33.11 11.93
C ASN A 214 -2.16 -33.93 12.36
N ASN A 215 -1.67 -33.73 13.59
CA ASN A 215 -0.59 -34.55 14.15
C ASN A 215 -1.01 -36.03 14.32
N GLU A 216 -2.24 -36.28 14.76
CA GLU A 216 -2.78 -37.65 14.87
C GLU A 216 -2.92 -38.30 13.50
N LEU A 217 -3.44 -37.59 12.50
CA LEU A 217 -3.52 -38.08 11.13
C LEU A 217 -2.12 -38.37 10.55
N ALA A 218 -1.14 -37.51 10.81
CA ALA A 218 0.24 -37.73 10.38
C ALA A 218 0.82 -39.02 10.99
N LYS A 219 0.51 -39.30 12.26
CA LYS A 219 0.90 -40.55 12.93
C LYS A 219 0.23 -41.76 12.28
N GLN A 220 -1.06 -41.70 12.00
CA GLN A 220 -1.80 -42.78 11.31
C GLN A 220 -1.24 -43.06 9.92
N VAL A 221 -0.85 -42.01 9.17
CA VAL A 221 -0.21 -42.17 7.86
C VAL A 221 1.14 -42.87 7.99
N SER A 222 1.94 -42.53 9.00
CA SER A 222 3.21 -43.22 9.26
C SER A 222 3.00 -44.70 9.60
N GLU A 223 2.02 -45.01 10.45
CA GLU A 223 1.66 -46.40 10.80
C GLU A 223 1.18 -47.19 9.56
N MET A 224 0.35 -46.58 8.71
CA MET A 224 -0.07 -47.20 7.44
C MET A 224 1.12 -47.47 6.51
N ALA A 225 2.09 -46.57 6.42
CA ALA A 225 3.29 -46.77 5.63
C ALA A 225 4.13 -47.95 6.16
N GLU A 226 4.23 -48.12 7.47
CA GLU A 226 4.88 -49.30 8.08
C GLU A 226 4.12 -50.60 7.76
N PHE A 227 2.79 -50.60 7.86
CA PHE A 227 1.99 -51.77 7.49
C PHE A 227 2.13 -52.12 6.00
N GLN A 228 2.17 -51.12 5.13
CA GLN A 228 2.39 -51.32 3.71
C GLN A 228 3.79 -51.91 3.45
N GLY A 229 4.82 -51.42 4.14
CA GLY A 229 6.17 -51.99 4.06
C GLY A 229 6.21 -53.47 4.47
N LYS A 230 5.56 -53.83 5.59
CA LYS A 230 5.43 -55.23 6.04
C LYS A 230 4.64 -56.10 5.06
N ALA A 231 3.61 -55.54 4.41
CA ALA A 231 2.83 -56.26 3.40
C ALA A 231 3.71 -56.61 2.19
N VAL A 232 4.49 -55.65 1.69
CA VAL A 232 5.42 -55.88 0.57
C VAL A 232 6.49 -56.92 0.92
N GLU A 233 7.03 -56.88 2.15
CA GLU A 233 7.98 -57.90 2.62
C GLU A 233 7.35 -59.31 2.63
N ARG A 234 6.09 -59.42 3.09
CA ARG A 234 5.35 -60.68 3.07
C ARG A 234 5.06 -61.17 1.67
N ASP A 235 4.68 -60.30 0.76
CA ASP A 235 4.46 -60.66 -0.65
C ASP A 235 5.75 -61.18 -1.30
N GLY A 236 6.90 -60.56 -0.97
CA GLY A 236 8.21 -61.05 -1.38
C GLY A 236 8.54 -62.46 -0.86
N GLU A 237 8.25 -62.72 0.42
CA GLU A 237 8.44 -64.05 1.01
C GLU A 237 7.49 -65.10 0.42
N ILE A 238 6.22 -64.74 0.16
CA ILE A 238 5.26 -65.61 -0.52
C ILE A 238 5.77 -65.98 -1.92
N ALA A 239 6.25 -65.01 -2.70
CA ALA A 239 6.82 -65.26 -4.02
C ALA A 239 8.04 -66.20 -3.95
N ARG A 240 8.91 -66.02 -2.96
CA ARG A 240 10.07 -66.89 -2.71
C ARG A 240 9.66 -68.32 -2.37
N LEU A 241 8.69 -68.48 -1.46
CA LEU A 241 8.17 -69.78 -1.05
C LEU A 241 7.46 -70.50 -2.20
N ASN A 242 6.69 -69.78 -3.01
CA ASN A 242 6.05 -70.34 -4.21
C ASN A 242 7.08 -70.84 -5.22
N GLY A 243 8.14 -70.07 -5.48
CA GLY A 243 9.23 -70.53 -6.35
C GLY A 243 9.94 -71.78 -5.82
N ALA A 244 10.15 -71.87 -4.50
CA ALA A 244 10.71 -73.06 -3.87
C ALA A 244 9.77 -74.28 -3.95
N LEU A 245 8.46 -74.05 -3.82
CA LEU A 245 7.45 -75.10 -3.96
C LEU A 245 7.43 -75.66 -5.38
N GLU A 246 7.40 -74.80 -6.40
CA GLU A 246 7.46 -75.21 -7.80
C GLU A 246 8.72 -76.02 -8.11
N ALA A 247 9.88 -75.64 -7.55
CA ALA A 247 11.10 -76.42 -7.71
C ALA A 247 10.99 -77.82 -7.11
N ARG A 248 10.41 -77.94 -5.90
CA ARG A 248 10.15 -79.23 -5.25
C ARG A 248 9.13 -80.09 -5.99
N GLU A 249 8.12 -79.48 -6.59
CA GLU A 249 7.15 -80.20 -7.43
C GLU A 249 7.83 -80.80 -8.66
N ARG A 250 8.75 -80.07 -9.31
CA ARG A 250 9.56 -80.58 -10.43
C ARG A 250 10.45 -81.75 -10.02
N GLU A 251 11.13 -81.63 -8.87
CA GLU A 251 11.93 -82.73 -8.32
C GLU A 251 11.07 -83.98 -8.04
N THR A 252 9.88 -83.77 -7.46
CA THR A 252 8.93 -84.85 -7.18
C THR A 252 8.47 -85.52 -8.47
N PHE A 253 8.22 -84.75 -9.53
CA PHE A 253 7.87 -85.29 -10.84
C PHE A 253 9.01 -86.13 -11.43
N ALA A 254 10.25 -85.62 -11.39
CA ALA A 254 11.42 -86.35 -11.86
C ALA A 254 11.65 -87.66 -11.08
N MET A 255 11.49 -87.63 -9.75
CA MET A 255 11.56 -88.84 -8.93
C MET A 255 10.45 -89.85 -9.27
N ARG A 256 9.22 -89.39 -9.55
CA ARG A 256 8.12 -90.28 -9.98
C ARG A 256 8.43 -90.95 -11.31
N GLU A 257 9.01 -90.22 -12.27
CA GLU A 257 9.45 -90.77 -13.55
C GLU A 257 10.54 -91.84 -13.36
N GLN A 258 11.53 -91.57 -12.52
CA GLN A 258 12.56 -92.56 -12.16
C GLN A 258 11.95 -93.82 -11.53
N ILE A 259 10.98 -93.68 -10.63
CA ILE A 259 10.29 -94.81 -10.01
C ILE A 259 9.53 -95.64 -11.06
N GLN A 260 8.84 -95.00 -12.01
CA GLN A 260 8.16 -95.72 -13.09
C GLN A 260 9.13 -96.51 -13.97
N ASN A 261 10.27 -95.92 -14.31
CA ASN A 261 11.30 -96.60 -15.10
C ASN A 261 11.86 -97.82 -14.34
N LEU A 262 12.18 -97.66 -13.06
CA LEU A 262 12.65 -98.78 -12.22
C LEU A 262 11.57 -99.87 -12.06
N GLN A 263 10.30 -99.50 -11.92
CA GLN A 263 9.21 -100.47 -11.88
C GLN A 263 9.10 -101.27 -13.17
N ALA A 264 9.26 -100.63 -14.33
CA ALA A 264 9.27 -101.31 -15.62
C ALA A 264 10.46 -102.29 -15.73
N GLU A 265 11.66 -101.87 -15.32
CA GLU A 265 12.86 -102.72 -15.31
C GLU A 265 12.69 -103.94 -14.38
N VAL A 266 12.12 -103.74 -13.18
CA VAL A 266 11.79 -104.83 -12.25
C VAL A 266 10.79 -105.81 -12.89
N GLY A 267 9.77 -105.31 -13.58
CA GLY A 267 8.81 -106.16 -14.30
C GLY A 267 9.48 -107.00 -15.39
N GLN A 268 10.37 -106.40 -16.19
CA GLN A 268 11.16 -107.13 -17.19
C GLN A 268 12.05 -108.21 -16.54
N LYS A 269 12.71 -107.87 -15.43
CA LYS A 269 13.55 -108.81 -14.68
C LYS A 269 12.75 -110.01 -14.15
N GLN A 270 11.53 -109.79 -13.67
CA GLN A 270 10.65 -110.88 -13.23
C GLN A 270 10.29 -111.82 -14.40
N ILE A 271 9.95 -111.27 -15.57
CA ILE A 271 9.66 -112.07 -16.78
C ILE A 271 10.89 -112.91 -17.17
N LEU A 272 12.08 -112.29 -17.20
CA LEU A 272 13.34 -112.99 -17.49
C LEU A 272 13.64 -114.09 -16.46
N GLN A 273 13.36 -113.87 -15.18
CA GLN A 273 13.50 -114.91 -14.15
C GLN A 273 12.54 -116.08 -14.39
N THR A 274 11.30 -115.82 -14.77
CA THR A 274 10.35 -116.87 -15.14
C THR A 274 10.81 -117.65 -16.37
N GLN A 275 11.29 -116.95 -17.41
CA GLN A 275 11.84 -117.59 -18.61
C GLN A 275 13.07 -118.45 -18.29
N LEU A 276 13.96 -117.95 -17.43
CA LEU A 276 15.13 -118.70 -16.96
C LEU A 276 14.71 -119.98 -16.21
N ALA A 277 13.71 -119.89 -15.32
CA ALA A 277 13.18 -121.06 -14.62
C ALA A 277 12.59 -122.10 -15.59
N VAL A 278 11.86 -121.66 -16.62
CA VAL A 278 11.35 -122.56 -17.68
C VAL A 278 12.50 -123.21 -18.44
N ALA A 279 13.52 -122.45 -18.85
CA ALA A 279 14.69 -122.98 -19.54
C ALA A 279 15.46 -123.99 -18.68
N GLN A 280 15.57 -123.76 -17.37
CA GLN A 280 16.17 -124.73 -16.43
C GLN A 280 15.37 -126.04 -16.34
N VAL A 281 14.04 -125.97 -16.31
CA VAL A 281 13.18 -127.16 -16.32
C VAL A 281 13.32 -127.93 -17.64
N GLN A 282 13.34 -127.22 -18.77
CA GLN A 282 13.56 -127.82 -20.09
C GLN A 282 14.93 -128.49 -20.19
N LEU A 283 15.99 -127.84 -19.72
CA LEU A 283 17.34 -128.41 -19.66
C LEU A 283 17.35 -129.68 -18.81
N LYS A 284 16.70 -129.68 -17.65
CA LYS A 284 16.60 -130.87 -16.79
C LYS A 284 15.89 -132.03 -17.52
N SER A 285 14.77 -131.76 -18.17
CA SER A 285 14.03 -132.76 -18.95
C SER A 285 14.82 -133.29 -20.16
N ALA A 286 15.51 -132.41 -20.88
CA ALA A 286 16.41 -132.79 -21.97
C ALA A 286 17.55 -133.68 -21.45
N ASN A 287 18.13 -133.33 -20.30
CA ASN A 287 19.20 -134.11 -19.67
C ASN A 287 18.71 -135.50 -19.23
N GLU A 288 17.52 -135.58 -18.62
CA GLU A 288 16.88 -136.87 -18.30
C GLU A 288 16.63 -137.72 -19.56
N SER A 289 16.24 -137.09 -20.67
CA SER A 289 16.04 -137.77 -21.95
C SER A 289 17.35 -138.26 -22.55
N ILE A 290 18.41 -137.45 -22.49
CA ILE A 290 19.77 -137.84 -22.89
C ILE A 290 20.21 -139.06 -22.07
N THR A 291 20.03 -139.05 -20.75
CA THR A 291 20.39 -140.18 -19.89
C THR A 291 19.61 -141.45 -20.26
N LYS A 292 18.31 -141.34 -20.56
CA LYS A 292 17.50 -142.48 -21.04
C LYS A 292 18.00 -143.01 -22.37
N LEU A 293 18.29 -142.14 -23.33
CA LEU A 293 18.83 -142.52 -24.63
C LEU A 293 20.22 -143.16 -24.49
N GLN A 294 21.08 -142.63 -23.61
CA GLN A 294 22.38 -143.23 -23.31
C GLN A 294 22.23 -144.64 -22.73
N ALA A 295 21.29 -144.84 -21.80
CA ALA A 295 20.98 -146.17 -21.26
C ALA A 295 20.46 -147.12 -22.35
N GLN A 296 19.55 -146.67 -23.22
CA GLN A 296 19.08 -147.47 -24.37
C GLN A 296 20.21 -147.82 -25.34
N VAL A 297 21.10 -146.87 -25.67
CA VAL A 297 22.28 -147.15 -26.52
C VAL A 297 23.18 -148.19 -25.86
N GLN A 298 23.37 -148.14 -24.54
CA GLN A 298 24.15 -149.13 -23.81
C GLN A 298 23.48 -150.51 -23.82
N GLU A 299 22.16 -150.57 -23.67
CA GLU A 299 21.36 -151.81 -23.74
C GLU A 299 21.39 -152.41 -25.15
N SER A 300 21.11 -151.63 -26.19
CA SER A 300 21.22 -152.10 -27.58
C SER A 300 22.65 -152.51 -27.96
N ASN A 301 23.68 -151.84 -27.42
CA ASN A 301 25.07 -152.29 -27.59
C ASN A 301 25.32 -153.65 -26.91
N SER A 302 24.70 -153.92 -25.77
CA SER A 302 24.76 -155.24 -25.11
C SER A 302 23.92 -156.30 -25.83
N GLU A 303 22.82 -155.95 -26.48
CA GLU A 303 22.03 -156.88 -27.32
C GLU A 303 22.73 -157.22 -28.65
N LEU A 304 23.46 -156.25 -29.23
CA LEU A 304 24.33 -156.47 -30.39
C LEU A 304 25.58 -157.29 -30.05
N GLN A 305 25.86 -157.52 -28.76
CA GLN A 305 26.87 -158.47 -28.31
C GLN A 305 26.35 -159.88 -28.56
N VAL A 306 26.37 -160.30 -29.83
CA VAL A 306 26.13 -161.68 -30.22
C VAL A 306 27.19 -162.51 -29.53
N ASP A 307 26.76 -163.26 -28.51
CA ASP A 307 27.51 -164.33 -27.87
C ASP A 307 27.67 -165.45 -28.92
N ILE A 308 28.52 -165.19 -29.91
CA ILE A 308 28.97 -166.22 -30.83
C ILE A 308 29.74 -167.15 -29.91
N ASP A 309 29.14 -168.30 -29.63
CA ASP A 309 29.76 -169.39 -28.88
C ASP A 309 30.87 -169.98 -29.78
N VAL A 310 31.93 -169.19 -29.96
CA VAL A 310 33.08 -169.43 -30.83
C VAL A 310 33.72 -170.75 -30.45
N ASP A 311 33.67 -171.13 -29.17
CA ASP A 311 34.15 -172.40 -28.66
C ASP A 311 33.28 -173.58 -29.10
N SER A 312 31.95 -173.43 -29.08
CA SER A 312 31.01 -174.42 -29.60
C SER A 312 31.19 -174.65 -31.10
N LEU A 313 31.24 -173.57 -31.90
CA LEU A 313 31.49 -173.65 -33.34
C LEU A 313 32.88 -174.21 -33.66
N ASN A 314 33.91 -173.85 -32.90
CA ASN A 314 35.25 -174.42 -33.07
C ASN A 314 35.31 -175.91 -32.69
N SER A 315 34.51 -176.36 -31.74
CA SER A 315 34.39 -177.78 -31.39
C SER A 315 33.75 -178.59 -32.53
N GLU A 316 32.77 -178.01 -33.22
CA GLU A 316 32.11 -178.61 -34.37
C GLU A 316 33.05 -178.66 -35.60
N ILE A 317 33.82 -177.60 -35.84
CA ILE A 317 34.88 -177.58 -36.86
C ILE A 317 35.94 -178.66 -36.62
N ARG A 318 36.32 -178.92 -35.36
CA ARG A 318 37.28 -180.00 -35.01
C ARG A 318 36.72 -181.38 -35.29
N LYS A 319 35.46 -181.65 -34.95
CA LYS A 319 34.80 -182.93 -35.27
C LYS A 319 34.78 -183.20 -36.78
N LEU A 320 34.36 -182.21 -37.56
CA LEU A 320 34.33 -182.34 -39.03
C LEU A 320 35.74 -182.50 -39.63
N THR A 321 36.76 -181.92 -38.99
CA THR A 321 38.18 -182.07 -39.35
C THR A 321 38.66 -183.50 -39.12
N ASP A 322 38.35 -184.09 -37.96
CA ASP A 322 38.73 -185.46 -37.63
C ASP A 322 38.02 -186.48 -38.55
N GLU A 323 36.73 -186.27 -38.83
CA GLU A 323 35.97 -187.10 -39.78
C GLU A 323 36.58 -187.07 -41.18
N ARG A 324 36.95 -185.89 -41.68
CA ARG A 324 37.66 -185.73 -42.96
C ARG A 324 38.98 -186.52 -42.97
N ASP A 325 39.77 -186.43 -41.92
CA ASP A 325 41.10 -187.08 -41.87
C ASP A 325 40.97 -188.61 -41.81
N THR A 326 39.93 -189.10 -41.12
CA THR A 326 39.57 -190.53 -41.10
C THR A 326 39.13 -191.02 -42.47
N LEU A 327 38.31 -190.25 -43.19
CA LEU A 327 37.91 -190.55 -44.57
C LEU A 327 39.10 -190.52 -45.52
N LYS A 328 40.06 -189.61 -45.31
CA LYS A 328 41.28 -189.50 -46.12
C LYS A 328 42.18 -190.74 -45.98
N LEU A 329 42.38 -191.23 -44.76
CA LEU A 329 43.10 -192.50 -44.52
C LEU A 329 42.42 -193.69 -45.20
N ARG A 330 41.08 -193.71 -45.21
CA ARG A 330 40.29 -194.73 -45.92
C ARG A 330 40.52 -194.70 -47.43
N VAL A 331 40.67 -193.51 -48.01
CA VAL A 331 40.97 -193.31 -49.44
C VAL A 331 42.39 -193.79 -49.76
N GLU A 332 43.39 -193.43 -48.95
CA GLU A 332 44.78 -193.87 -49.13
C GLU A 332 44.94 -195.41 -49.04
N GLU A 333 44.17 -196.06 -48.14
CA GLU A 333 44.18 -197.53 -48.01
C GLU A 333 43.55 -198.23 -49.22
N LEU A 334 42.52 -197.64 -49.84
CA LEU A 334 41.92 -198.13 -51.08
C LEU A 334 42.86 -197.97 -52.28
N GLU A 335 43.61 -196.86 -52.36
CA GLU A 335 44.61 -196.62 -53.41
C GLU A 335 45.77 -197.63 -53.35
N ALA A 336 46.24 -197.99 -52.15
CA ALA A 336 47.31 -198.98 -51.96
C ALA A 336 46.91 -200.41 -52.41
N GLN A 337 45.61 -200.75 -52.38
CA GLN A 337 45.13 -202.05 -52.83
C GLN A 337 45.08 -202.18 -54.36
N VAL A 338 44.96 -201.06 -55.09
CA VAL A 338 44.91 -201.06 -56.57
C VAL A 338 46.30 -201.34 -57.18
N VAL A 339 47.38 -200.94 -56.51
CA VAL A 339 48.76 -201.07 -57.03
C VAL A 339 49.30 -202.52 -57.01
N LYS A 340 48.77 -203.42 -56.17
CA LYS A 340 49.33 -204.78 -55.99
C LYS A 340 48.83 -205.85 -56.99
N LYS A 341 48.03 -205.53 -58.01
CA LYS A 341 47.30 -206.53 -58.83
C LYS A 341 47.59 -206.63 -60.36
N GLY A 342 48.73 -206.16 -60.93
CA GLY A 342 48.92 -206.20 -62.42
C GLY A 342 50.32 -206.52 -63.03
N ASN A 343 50.59 -207.81 -63.27
CA ASN A 343 51.45 -208.57 -64.24
C ASN A 343 52.26 -207.97 -65.45
N LYS A 344 53.51 -208.49 -65.64
CA LYS A 344 54.23 -209.19 -66.78
C LYS A 344 54.19 -208.76 -68.32
N PRO A 345 55.16 -209.20 -69.20
CA PRO A 345 55.72 -208.50 -70.40
C PRO A 345 55.45 -209.09 -71.85
N GLN A 346 55.99 -208.41 -72.90
CA GLN A 346 56.31 -208.81 -74.32
C GLN A 346 55.15 -208.95 -75.36
N LYS A 347 55.17 -208.59 -76.67
CA LYS A 347 56.13 -208.03 -77.70
C LYS A 347 55.33 -207.80 -79.05
N PRO A 348 55.93 -207.47 -80.23
CA PRO A 348 56.12 -206.15 -80.85
C PRO A 348 55.36 -205.89 -82.19
N GLN A 349 55.47 -204.66 -82.73
CA GLN A 349 55.85 -204.43 -84.14
C GLN A 349 56.53 -203.06 -84.32
N ARG A 350 57.37 -202.98 -85.35
CA ARG A 350 58.23 -201.86 -85.77
C ARG A 350 57.44 -200.96 -86.75
N GLU A 351 57.97 -199.75 -86.97
CA GLU A 351 57.73 -198.82 -88.11
C GLU A 351 56.48 -197.91 -88.01
N THR A 352 56.51 -196.60 -88.27
CA THR A 352 57.55 -195.65 -88.74
C THR A 352 57.00 -194.20 -88.69
N VAL A 353 57.90 -193.25 -88.36
CA VAL A 353 58.10 -191.91 -89.00
C VAL A 353 57.01 -190.83 -88.85
N ALA A 354 57.34 -189.70 -88.21
CA ALA A 354 57.65 -188.42 -88.87
C ALA A 354 57.91 -187.27 -87.86
N ALA A 355 59.02 -186.55 -88.11
CA ALA A 355 59.51 -185.28 -87.54
C ALA A 355 60.02 -185.27 -86.09
#